data_AF-A0A0H4WNX7-F1
#
_entry.id   AF-A0A0H4WNX7-F1
#
_cell.length_a   1.000
_cell.length_b   1.000
_cell.length_c   1.000
_cell.angle_alpha   90.00
_cell.angle_beta   90.00
_cell.angle_gamma   90.00
#
_symmetry.space_group_name_H-M   'P 1'
#
loop_
_entity.id
_entity.type
_entity.pdbx_description
1 polymer ?
#
loop_
_entity_poly.entity_id
_entity_poly.type
_entity_poly.pdbx_seq_one_letter_code
_entity_poly.pdbx_strand_id
1 'polypeptide(L)'
;MRPFRQMKSALWAAVFSLALPLGEAQAQACVEFAGLQHCGVGAAKVSRTQQGVQIDNPDTSGKSGVAIHTPPAAAWNFEAQTDGAQRQQFTAYAESAPVSTSSVESRPDLTAYSATFTGSGEETTYSVLAYRSGRLVAAIGGVRSGEVGAVGVMIPTPGRTPSCRPIGQTLEQCRTVCRNNGYLNCNYCNMPCRPSGGFGGATYNSACFWRYTLQQQAVRLANGQTVEADEIVMQEEVSGPSNYPYLNFNRIDMQSTARTTVITGESIVPASK
;
A
#
# COMPACT_ATOMS: atom_id res chain seq x y z
N MET A 1 -37.96 71.74 -39.37
CA MET A 1 -36.85 70.89 -39.83
C MET A 1 -35.92 70.65 -38.64
N ARG A 2 -35.93 69.44 -38.08
CA ARG A 2 -35.08 69.03 -36.94
C ARG A 2 -33.93 68.16 -37.47
N PRO A 3 -32.67 68.40 -37.10
CA PRO A 3 -31.63 67.42 -37.34
C PRO A 3 -31.40 66.55 -36.09
N PHE A 4 -31.31 65.25 -36.36
CA PHE A 4 -30.73 64.22 -35.49
C PHE A 4 -29.26 64.56 -35.15
N ARG A 5 -28.82 64.25 -33.92
CA ARG A 5 -27.42 63.85 -33.70
C ARG A 5 -27.27 62.83 -32.58
N GLN A 6 -26.39 61.89 -32.86
CA GLN A 6 -26.27 60.54 -32.33
C GLN A 6 -25.63 60.46 -30.95
N MET A 7 -25.97 59.38 -30.24
CA MET A 7 -25.28 58.82 -29.06
C MET A 7 -23.83 58.46 -29.38
N LYS A 8 -22.92 58.66 -28.42
CA LYS A 8 -21.80 57.74 -28.14
C LYS A 8 -21.52 57.71 -26.64
N SER A 9 -21.86 56.58 -26.04
CA SER A 9 -21.47 56.14 -24.70
C SER A 9 -20.00 55.73 -24.71
N ALA A 10 -19.21 56.19 -23.75
CA ALA A 10 -17.87 55.67 -23.50
C ALA A 10 -17.84 55.01 -22.11
N LEU A 11 -17.77 53.67 -22.11
CA LEU A 11 -17.49 52.86 -20.94
C LEU A 11 -16.04 53.09 -20.49
N TRP A 12 -15.84 53.37 -19.22
CA TRP A 12 -14.55 53.19 -18.55
C TRP A 12 -14.46 51.75 -18.06
N ALA A 13 -13.60 50.94 -18.68
CA ALA A 13 -13.24 49.62 -18.19
C ALA A 13 -12.18 49.75 -17.09
N ALA A 14 -12.53 49.40 -15.86
CA ALA A 14 -11.58 49.22 -14.78
C ALA A 14 -10.80 47.92 -15.02
N VAL A 15 -9.49 48.04 -15.22
CA VAL A 15 -8.56 46.90 -15.25
C VAL A 15 -8.35 46.43 -13.82
N PHE A 16 -9.03 45.35 -13.43
CA PHE A 16 -8.67 44.59 -12.23
C PHE A 16 -7.46 43.71 -12.56
N SER A 17 -6.28 44.12 -12.10
CA SER A 17 -5.10 43.27 -12.04
C SER A 17 -5.36 42.15 -11.04
N LEU A 18 -5.82 40.99 -11.52
CA LEU A 18 -5.85 39.74 -10.77
C LEU A 18 -4.40 39.30 -10.51
N ALA A 19 -3.85 39.75 -9.38
CA ALA A 19 -2.68 39.12 -8.78
C ALA A 19 -3.12 37.75 -8.24
N LEU A 20 -3.03 36.73 -9.08
CA LEU A 20 -3.10 35.34 -8.64
C LEU A 20 -1.89 35.09 -7.73
N PRO A 21 -2.07 34.63 -6.48
CA PRO A 21 -0.95 34.07 -5.75
C PRO A 21 -0.51 32.82 -6.51
N LEU A 22 0.65 32.89 -7.16
CA LEU A 22 1.41 31.71 -7.52
C LEU A 22 1.73 31.03 -6.19
N GLY A 23 0.92 30.04 -5.81
CA GLY A 23 1.26 29.15 -4.70
C GLY A 23 2.58 28.51 -5.04
N GLU A 24 3.64 28.90 -4.33
CA GLU A 24 4.90 28.17 -4.35
C GLU A 24 4.57 26.73 -4.00
N ALA A 25 4.70 25.82 -4.97
CA ALA A 25 4.79 24.41 -4.69
C ALA A 25 6.01 24.26 -3.77
N GLN A 26 5.77 24.17 -2.46
CA GLN A 26 6.83 23.89 -1.50
C GLN A 26 7.50 22.61 -2.00
N ALA A 27 8.78 22.72 -2.38
CA ALA A 27 9.57 21.56 -2.74
C ALA A 27 9.45 20.56 -1.58
N GLN A 28 8.69 19.48 -1.80
CA GLN A 28 8.54 18.45 -0.78
C GLN A 28 9.94 17.95 -0.45
N ALA A 29 10.33 18.05 0.81
CA ALA A 29 11.64 17.61 1.27
C ALA A 29 11.72 16.10 1.09
N CYS A 30 12.34 15.66 0.00
CA CYS A 30 12.60 14.27 -0.27
C CYS A 30 13.87 13.83 0.47
N VAL A 31 13.93 12.56 0.85
CA VAL A 31 15.13 11.93 1.41
C VAL A 31 15.47 10.67 0.62
N GLU A 32 16.75 10.30 0.61
CA GLU A 32 17.19 9.08 -0.06
C GLU A 32 17.41 7.94 0.94
N PHE A 33 16.93 6.75 0.60
CA PHE A 33 17.19 5.50 1.31
C PHE A 33 17.18 4.31 0.35
N ALA A 34 18.12 3.38 0.54
CA ALA A 34 18.30 2.22 -0.34
C ALA A 34 18.43 2.57 -1.84
N GLY A 35 18.93 3.76 -2.17
CA GLY A 35 19.04 4.27 -3.54
C GLY A 35 17.72 4.71 -4.17
N LEU A 36 16.65 4.84 -3.37
CA LEU A 36 15.33 5.32 -3.77
C LEU A 36 15.06 6.70 -3.14
N GLN A 37 14.24 7.50 -3.81
CA GLN A 37 13.85 8.83 -3.32
C GLN A 37 12.45 8.80 -2.70
N HIS A 38 12.34 9.33 -1.48
CA HIS A 38 11.12 9.32 -0.68
C HIS A 38 10.63 10.74 -0.44
N CYS A 39 9.50 11.09 -1.03
CA CYS A 39 8.92 12.43 -0.94
C CYS A 39 7.60 12.39 -0.16
N GLY A 40 7.37 13.35 0.73
CA GLY A 40 6.11 13.43 1.48
C GLY A 40 4.91 13.65 0.55
N VAL A 41 3.81 12.94 0.81
CA VAL A 41 2.53 13.09 0.12
C VAL A 41 1.51 13.68 1.10
N GLY A 42 0.75 14.67 0.64
CA GLY A 42 -0.21 15.39 1.49
C GLY A 42 0.50 16.17 2.59
N ALA A 43 0.06 16.00 3.83
CA ALA A 43 0.64 16.69 4.99
C ALA A 43 1.77 15.90 5.67
N ALA A 44 2.15 14.74 5.13
CA ALA A 44 3.19 13.90 5.70
C ALA A 44 4.56 14.57 5.66
N LYS A 45 5.34 14.37 6.73
CA LYS A 45 6.75 14.74 6.77
C LYS A 45 7.60 13.48 6.65
N VAL A 46 8.63 13.55 5.81
CA VAL A 46 9.53 12.42 5.58
C VAL A 46 10.93 12.83 6.04
N SER A 47 11.58 11.95 6.81
CA SER A 47 12.93 12.20 7.31
C SER A 47 13.75 10.91 7.34
N ARG A 48 15.07 11.05 7.18
CA ARG A 48 16.00 9.93 7.30
C ARG A 48 16.40 9.73 8.76
N THR A 49 16.37 8.48 9.19
CA THR A 49 16.82 8.04 10.52
C THR A 49 17.93 7.01 10.38
N GLN A 50 18.52 6.58 11.49
CA GLN A 50 19.46 5.45 11.49
C GLN A 50 18.80 4.12 11.11
N GLN A 51 17.50 3.98 11.33
CA GLN A 51 16.75 2.75 11.07
C GLN A 51 16.19 2.67 9.65
N GLY A 52 16.08 3.82 8.96
CA GLY A 52 15.52 3.92 7.62
C GLY A 52 14.77 5.25 7.42
N VAL A 53 13.66 5.23 6.69
CA VAL A 53 12.87 6.44 6.38
C VAL A 53 11.68 6.53 7.32
N GLN A 54 11.62 7.58 8.14
CA GLN A 54 10.48 7.89 8.99
C GLN A 54 9.49 8.78 8.24
N ILE A 55 8.21 8.42 8.34
CA ILE A 55 7.07 9.09 7.75
C ILE A 55 6.15 9.46 8.92
N ASP A 56 6.04 10.76 9.17
CA ASP A 56 5.17 11.30 10.21
C ASP A 56 3.91 11.90 9.57
N ASN A 57 2.76 11.30 9.89
CA ASN A 57 1.44 11.67 9.38
C ASN A 57 0.67 12.44 10.46
N PRO A 58 0.61 13.79 10.40
CA PRO A 58 -0.20 14.57 11.31
C PRO A 58 -1.71 14.34 11.08
N ASP A 59 -2.09 14.00 9.84
CA ASP A 59 -3.43 13.60 9.45
C ASP A 59 -3.52 12.07 9.33
N THR A 60 -4.40 11.46 10.12
CA THR A 60 -4.64 10.01 10.17
C THR A 60 -5.83 9.57 9.31
N SER A 61 -6.32 10.44 8.42
CA SER A 61 -7.41 10.14 7.47
C SER A 61 -7.05 9.08 6.41
N GLY A 62 -5.75 8.78 6.25
CA GLY A 62 -5.25 7.87 5.21
C GLY A 62 -4.94 8.55 3.88
N LYS A 63 -5.00 9.88 3.79
CA LYS A 63 -4.65 10.64 2.57
C LYS A 63 -3.18 11.04 2.48
N SER A 64 -2.48 11.07 3.61
CA SER A 64 -1.07 11.45 3.69
C SER A 64 -0.17 10.21 3.69
N GLY A 65 1.09 10.38 3.27
CA GLY A 65 2.06 9.29 3.24
C GLY A 65 3.35 9.65 2.51
N VAL A 66 3.89 8.71 1.74
CA VAL A 66 5.15 8.88 1.01
C VAL A 66 5.02 8.42 -0.43
N ALA A 67 5.63 9.15 -1.34
CA ALA A 67 5.89 8.75 -2.71
C ALA A 67 7.33 8.22 -2.78
N ILE A 68 7.48 6.97 -3.22
CA ILE A 68 8.75 6.28 -3.36
C ILE A 68 9.05 6.20 -4.85
N HIS A 69 10.03 6.99 -5.29
CA HIS A 69 10.45 7.03 -6.68
C HIS A 69 11.51 5.97 -6.95
N THR A 70 11.27 5.16 -7.97
CA THR A 70 12.17 4.10 -8.40
C THR A 70 12.66 4.40 -9.82
N PRO A 71 13.87 3.94 -10.20
CA PRO A 71 14.15 3.67 -11.61
C PRO A 71 13.07 2.72 -12.17
N PRO A 72 12.94 2.58 -13.51
CA PRO A 72 12.08 1.57 -14.09
C PRO A 72 12.34 0.19 -13.47
N ALA A 73 11.34 -0.33 -12.75
CA ALA A 73 11.46 -1.52 -11.92
C ALA A 73 10.47 -2.60 -12.37
N ALA A 74 10.90 -3.86 -12.25
CA ALA A 74 10.08 -5.05 -12.42
C ALA A 74 9.49 -5.53 -11.08
N ALA A 75 10.18 -5.29 -9.96
CA ALA A 75 9.66 -5.56 -8.62
C ALA A 75 10.25 -4.62 -7.56
N TRP A 76 9.51 -4.41 -6.48
CA TRP A 76 9.89 -3.65 -5.29
C TRP A 76 9.41 -4.40 -4.05
N ASN A 77 10.24 -4.44 -3.02
CA ASN A 77 9.89 -5.00 -1.72
C ASN A 77 10.24 -4.02 -0.60
N PHE A 78 9.46 -4.06 0.48
CA PHE A 78 9.68 -3.26 1.67
C PHE A 78 9.55 -4.09 2.96
N GLU A 79 10.20 -3.59 4.00
CA GLU A 79 9.93 -3.90 5.40
C GLU A 79 9.68 -2.60 6.16
N ALA A 80 8.72 -2.60 7.07
CA ALA A 80 8.38 -1.42 7.85
C ALA A 80 8.15 -1.72 9.34
N GLN A 81 8.17 -0.66 10.13
CA GLN A 81 7.62 -0.58 11.47
C GLN A 81 6.54 0.50 11.48
N THR A 82 5.40 0.22 12.08
CA THR A 82 4.24 1.12 12.09
C THR A 82 3.56 1.06 13.44
N ASP A 83 2.90 2.14 13.83
CA ASP A 83 2.21 2.22 15.11
C ASP A 83 0.75 1.74 15.02
N GLY A 84 0.46 0.65 15.75
CA GLY A 84 -0.90 0.24 16.09
C GLY A 84 -1.72 -0.43 14.98
N ALA A 85 -3.04 -0.36 15.12
CA ALA A 85 -3.96 -0.80 14.08
C ALA A 85 -4.07 0.31 13.03
N GLN A 86 -3.90 -0.03 11.76
CA GLN A 86 -3.90 0.95 10.68
C GLN A 86 -4.47 0.37 9.39
N ARG A 87 -4.86 1.28 8.50
CA ARG A 87 -5.00 1.01 7.08
C ARG A 87 -3.78 1.55 6.36
N GLN A 88 -3.17 0.71 5.53
CA GLN A 88 -2.14 1.11 4.57
C GLN A 88 -2.66 0.87 3.16
N GLN A 89 -2.47 1.85 2.29
CA GLN A 89 -2.75 1.76 0.88
C GLN A 89 -1.45 1.92 0.12
N PHE A 90 -1.20 1.01 -0.81
CA PHE A 90 -0.06 1.05 -1.72
C PHE A 90 -0.58 1.23 -3.13
N THR A 91 -0.05 2.18 -3.89
CA THR A 91 -0.40 2.37 -5.31
C THR A 91 0.87 2.37 -6.14
N ALA A 92 0.95 1.46 -7.09
CA ALA A 92 2.03 1.43 -8.08
C ALA A 92 1.64 2.29 -9.28
N TYR A 93 2.60 3.04 -9.80
CA TYR A 93 2.43 3.88 -10.99
C TYR A 93 3.45 3.53 -12.07
N ALA A 94 2.97 3.51 -13.30
CA ALA A 94 3.78 3.61 -14.50
C ALA A 94 3.62 5.03 -15.03
N GLU A 95 4.72 5.80 -14.95
CA GLU A 95 4.71 7.24 -15.21
C GLU A 95 3.75 7.98 -14.26
N SER A 96 2.61 8.44 -14.75
CA SER A 96 1.56 9.10 -13.98
C SER A 96 0.28 8.26 -13.83
N ALA A 97 0.21 7.11 -14.48
CA ALA A 97 -0.96 6.24 -14.47
C ALA A 97 -0.87 5.21 -13.33
N PRO A 98 -1.89 5.11 -12.45
CA PRO A 98 -1.94 4.06 -11.45
C PRO A 98 -2.19 2.70 -12.13
N VAL A 99 -1.30 1.73 -11.91
CA VAL A 99 -1.37 0.39 -12.52
C VAL A 99 -1.99 -0.64 -11.59
N SER A 100 -1.82 -0.44 -10.29
CA SER A 100 -2.42 -1.29 -9.28
C SER A 100 -2.43 -0.61 -7.91
N THR A 101 -3.42 -0.96 -7.10
CA THR A 101 -3.53 -0.55 -5.71
C THR A 101 -3.72 -1.78 -4.83
N SER A 102 -3.09 -1.79 -3.66
CA SER A 102 -3.35 -2.76 -2.60
C SER A 102 -3.72 -2.04 -1.31
N SER A 103 -4.65 -2.62 -0.55
CA SER A 103 -5.00 -2.15 0.79
C SER A 103 -4.80 -3.25 1.82
N VAL A 104 -4.11 -2.88 2.90
CA VAL A 104 -3.86 -3.71 4.08
C VAL A 104 -4.53 -3.05 5.28
N GLU A 105 -5.55 -3.69 5.83
CA GLU A 105 -6.24 -3.21 7.04
C GLU A 105 -5.91 -4.12 8.22
N SER A 106 -5.04 -3.63 9.11
CA SER A 106 -4.64 -4.33 10.33
C SER A 106 -5.55 -3.95 11.48
N ARG A 107 -6.15 -4.96 12.11
CA ARG A 107 -6.90 -4.86 13.37
C ARG A 107 -6.18 -5.68 14.45
N PRO A 108 -6.58 -5.58 15.73
CA PRO A 108 -5.95 -6.35 16.80
C PRO A 108 -6.01 -7.87 16.57
N ASP A 109 -7.06 -8.38 15.93
CA ASP A 109 -7.34 -9.81 15.81
C ASP A 109 -7.10 -10.37 14.40
N LEU A 110 -7.12 -9.51 13.36
CA LEU A 110 -7.02 -9.91 11.97
C LEU A 110 -6.28 -8.89 11.11
N THR A 111 -5.88 -9.28 9.91
CA THR A 111 -5.40 -8.35 8.88
C THR A 111 -6.05 -8.69 7.54
N ALA A 112 -6.79 -7.75 6.97
CA ALA A 112 -7.47 -7.93 5.69
C ALA A 112 -6.62 -7.36 4.54
N TYR A 113 -6.61 -8.07 3.41
CA TYR A 113 -5.86 -7.74 2.22
C TYR A 113 -6.80 -7.70 1.02
N SER A 114 -6.66 -6.64 0.21
CA SER A 114 -7.40 -6.45 -1.03
C SER A 114 -6.50 -5.79 -2.06
N ALA A 115 -6.81 -6.01 -3.34
CA ALA A 115 -6.11 -5.38 -4.44
C ALA A 115 -7.08 -4.94 -5.54
N THR A 116 -6.66 -3.94 -6.30
CA THR A 116 -7.29 -3.45 -7.51
C THR A 116 -6.22 -3.43 -8.60
N PHE A 117 -6.54 -3.95 -9.77
CA PHE A 117 -5.66 -3.95 -10.94
C PHE A 117 -6.34 -3.22 -12.10
N THR A 118 -5.63 -2.28 -12.72
CA THR A 118 -6.21 -1.40 -13.74
C THR A 118 -5.87 -1.85 -15.17
N GLY A 119 -5.26 -3.02 -15.35
CA GLY A 119 -4.64 -3.49 -16.60
C GLY A 119 -5.56 -3.68 -17.82
N SER A 120 -6.85 -3.33 -17.74
CA SER A 120 -7.79 -3.45 -18.86
C SER A 120 -8.95 -2.45 -18.87
N GLY A 121 -9.04 -1.50 -17.93
CA GLY A 121 -10.10 -0.48 -17.92
C GLY A 121 -11.53 -0.98 -17.63
N GLU A 122 -11.72 -2.25 -17.26
CA GLU A 122 -13.01 -2.85 -16.88
C GLU A 122 -13.00 -3.43 -15.45
N GLU A 123 -14.13 -3.98 -14.99
CA GLU A 123 -14.20 -4.76 -13.73
C GLU A 123 -13.25 -5.97 -13.82
N THR A 124 -12.04 -5.81 -13.28
CA THR A 124 -11.05 -6.89 -13.22
C THR A 124 -11.25 -7.75 -11.98
N THR A 125 -10.85 -9.01 -12.11
CA THR A 125 -10.68 -9.92 -10.99
C THR A 125 -9.21 -10.17 -10.71
N TYR A 126 -8.93 -10.72 -9.54
CA TYR A 126 -7.61 -11.16 -9.16
C TYR A 126 -7.69 -12.51 -8.44
N SER A 127 -6.59 -13.24 -8.51
CA SER A 127 -6.36 -14.47 -7.78
C SER A 127 -5.63 -14.20 -6.48
N VAL A 128 -5.93 -15.00 -5.45
CA VAL A 128 -5.16 -15.04 -4.19
C VAL A 128 -4.48 -16.39 -4.10
N LEU A 129 -3.16 -16.37 -4.00
CA LEU A 129 -2.29 -17.52 -3.85
C LEU A 129 -1.72 -17.49 -2.42
N ALA A 130 -1.96 -18.54 -1.64
CA ALA A 130 -1.45 -18.68 -0.28
C ALA A 130 -0.29 -19.67 -0.24
N TYR A 131 0.82 -19.26 0.37
CA TYR A 131 2.03 -20.05 0.47
C TYR A 131 2.36 -20.36 1.93
N ARG A 132 2.95 -21.55 2.15
CA ARG A 132 3.56 -21.95 3.40
C ARG A 132 4.98 -22.39 3.13
N SER A 133 5.95 -21.65 3.66
CA SER A 133 7.39 -21.94 3.50
C SER A 133 7.77 -22.11 2.03
N GLY A 134 7.26 -21.20 1.19
CA GLY A 134 7.50 -21.18 -0.26
C GLY A 134 6.69 -22.19 -1.08
N ARG A 135 5.83 -23.02 -0.46
CA ARG A 135 4.98 -23.98 -1.19
C ARG A 135 3.55 -23.47 -1.27
N LEU A 136 2.96 -23.48 -2.46
CA LEU A 136 1.55 -23.13 -2.67
C LEU A 136 0.67 -24.14 -1.92
N VAL A 137 -0.19 -23.65 -1.02
CA VAL A 137 -1.11 -24.47 -0.21
C VAL A 137 -2.58 -24.25 -0.54
N ALA A 138 -2.92 -23.09 -1.11
CA ALA A 138 -4.26 -22.82 -1.64
C ALA A 138 -4.20 -21.70 -2.69
N ALA A 139 -5.18 -21.72 -3.59
CA ALA A 139 -5.40 -20.67 -4.57
C ALA A 139 -6.90 -20.48 -4.78
N ILE A 140 -7.34 -19.23 -4.88
CA ILE A 140 -8.67 -18.87 -5.34
C ILE A 140 -8.55 -17.83 -6.45
N GLY A 141 -9.48 -17.86 -7.41
CA GLY A 141 -9.58 -16.86 -8.47
C GLY A 141 -10.93 -16.15 -8.44
N GLY A 142 -11.09 -15.15 -9.31
CA GLY A 142 -12.34 -14.44 -9.49
C GLY A 142 -12.71 -13.47 -8.36
N VAL A 143 -11.76 -13.07 -7.51
CA VAL A 143 -12.02 -12.03 -6.50
C VAL A 143 -12.11 -10.70 -7.21
N ARG A 144 -13.20 -9.94 -7.03
CA ARG A 144 -13.37 -8.66 -7.71
C ARG A 144 -12.37 -7.64 -7.19
N SER A 145 -11.82 -6.82 -8.08
CA SER A 145 -10.96 -5.69 -7.71
C SER A 145 -11.61 -4.83 -6.62
N GLY A 146 -10.87 -4.58 -5.54
CA GLY A 146 -11.31 -3.85 -4.35
C GLY A 146 -12.00 -4.70 -3.29
N GLU A 147 -12.42 -5.93 -3.58
CA GLU A 147 -12.93 -6.84 -2.56
C GLU A 147 -11.78 -7.47 -1.75
N VAL A 148 -12.08 -7.89 -0.51
CA VAL A 148 -11.11 -8.57 0.36
C VAL A 148 -10.92 -10.01 -0.11
N GLY A 149 -9.71 -10.31 -0.59
CA GLY A 149 -9.34 -11.64 -1.07
C GLY A 149 -8.77 -12.55 0.01
N ALA A 150 -8.13 -11.96 1.02
CA ALA A 150 -7.47 -12.68 2.11
C ALA A 150 -7.62 -11.96 3.45
N VAL A 151 -7.79 -12.75 4.52
CA VAL A 151 -7.76 -12.27 5.90
C VAL A 151 -6.80 -13.14 6.70
N GLY A 152 -5.68 -12.57 7.14
CA GLY A 152 -4.77 -13.19 8.10
C GLY A 152 -5.46 -13.37 9.45
N VAL A 153 -5.47 -14.60 9.98
CA VAL A 153 -6.16 -14.98 11.23
C VAL A 153 -5.26 -15.82 12.13
N MET A 154 -5.39 -15.60 13.43
CA MET A 154 -4.68 -16.40 14.43
C MET A 154 -5.44 -17.72 14.64
N ILE A 155 -4.77 -18.86 14.45
CA ILE A 155 -5.32 -20.17 14.78
C ILE A 155 -4.64 -20.68 16.05
N PRO A 156 -5.38 -20.98 17.13
CA PRO A 156 -4.81 -21.65 18.30
C PRO A 156 -4.32 -23.03 17.90
N THR A 157 -3.00 -23.18 17.77
CA THR A 157 -2.37 -24.46 17.44
C THR A 157 -1.58 -24.95 18.65
N PRO A 158 -1.98 -26.05 19.30
CA PRO A 158 -1.26 -26.59 20.44
C PRO A 158 0.23 -26.79 20.14
N GLY A 159 1.10 -26.27 21.00
CA GLY A 159 2.55 -26.38 20.86
C GLY A 159 3.20 -25.37 19.89
N ARG A 160 2.45 -24.49 19.23
CA ARG A 160 3.02 -23.48 18.31
C ARG A 160 2.68 -22.05 18.75
N THR A 161 3.67 -21.34 19.28
CA THR A 161 3.57 -19.90 19.53
C THR A 161 3.81 -19.10 18.25
N PRO A 162 3.10 -17.98 18.05
CA PRO A 162 3.47 -16.99 17.03
C PRO A 162 4.91 -16.49 17.22
N SER A 163 5.52 -15.95 16.17
CA SER A 163 6.88 -15.38 16.23
C SER A 163 6.90 -13.93 16.71
N CYS A 164 5.80 -13.19 16.50
CA CYS A 164 5.70 -11.77 16.83
C CYS A 164 4.26 -11.37 17.19
N ARG A 165 4.11 -10.23 17.86
CA ARG A 165 2.85 -9.60 18.22
C ARG A 165 2.26 -8.87 17.01
N PRO A 166 1.01 -9.16 16.59
CA PRO A 166 0.31 -8.38 15.57
C PRO A 166 0.29 -6.89 15.91
N ILE A 167 0.49 -6.01 14.92
CA ILE A 167 0.71 -4.57 15.16
C ILE A 167 -0.49 -3.92 15.85
N GLY A 168 -1.71 -4.38 15.54
CA GLY A 168 -2.94 -3.87 16.16
C GLY A 168 -3.09 -4.19 17.65
N GLN A 169 -2.25 -5.05 18.23
CA GLN A 169 -2.35 -5.45 19.63
C GLN A 169 -1.40 -4.69 20.55
N THR A 170 -1.92 -4.25 21.70
CA THR A 170 -1.08 -3.88 22.83
C THR A 170 -0.39 -5.10 23.43
N LEU A 171 0.68 -4.87 24.20
CA LEU A 171 1.37 -5.95 24.92
C LEU A 171 0.42 -6.74 25.83
N GLU A 172 -0.49 -6.05 26.51
CA GLU A 172 -1.46 -6.65 27.41
C GLU A 172 -2.50 -7.48 26.65
N GLN A 173 -3.07 -6.94 25.57
CA GLN A 173 -4.01 -7.67 24.71
C GLN A 173 -3.38 -8.96 24.19
N CYS A 174 -2.14 -8.89 23.71
CA CYS A 174 -1.41 -10.07 23.24
C CYS A 174 -1.22 -11.11 24.34
N ARG A 175 -0.81 -10.69 25.55
CA ARG A 175 -0.63 -11.62 26.68
C ARG A 175 -1.93 -12.27 27.13
N THR A 176 -3.07 -11.59 27.00
CA THR A 176 -4.39 -12.16 27.27
C THR A 176 -4.78 -13.18 26.22
N VAL A 177 -4.66 -12.85 24.92
CA VAL A 177 -4.91 -13.79 23.81
C VAL A 177 -3.99 -15.01 23.92
N CYS A 178 -2.73 -14.81 24.27
CA CYS A 178 -1.76 -15.88 24.44
C CYS A 178 -2.19 -16.89 25.52
N ARG A 179 -2.59 -16.40 26.69
CA ARG A 179 -3.08 -17.23 27.80
C ARG A 179 -4.38 -17.95 27.44
N ASN A 180 -5.32 -17.25 26.81
CA ASN A 180 -6.61 -17.81 26.41
C ASN A 180 -6.47 -18.93 25.37
N ASN A 181 -5.47 -18.83 24.48
CA ASN A 181 -5.18 -19.85 23.47
C ASN A 181 -4.31 -21.01 24.00
N GLY A 182 -3.94 -21.00 25.28
CA GLY A 182 -3.17 -22.09 25.89
C GLY A 182 -1.72 -22.21 25.37
N TYR A 183 -1.12 -21.12 24.87
CA TYR A 183 0.26 -21.14 24.42
C TYR A 183 1.24 -21.35 25.60
N LEU A 184 2.32 -22.10 25.34
CA LEU A 184 3.31 -22.47 26.36
C LEU A 184 4.12 -21.27 26.90
N ASN A 185 4.30 -20.23 26.09
CA ASN A 185 4.94 -18.97 26.49
C ASN A 185 4.36 -17.79 25.69
N CYS A 186 4.50 -16.59 26.24
CA CYS A 186 4.01 -15.35 25.61
C CYS A 186 5.15 -14.39 25.21
N ASN A 187 6.36 -14.91 24.99
CA ASN A 187 7.54 -14.08 24.72
C ASN A 187 7.41 -13.31 23.40
N TYR A 188 6.72 -13.89 22.42
CA TYR A 188 6.42 -13.26 21.14
C TYR A 188 5.66 -11.93 21.29
N CYS A 189 4.93 -11.74 22.39
CA CYS A 189 4.21 -10.49 22.65
C CYS A 189 5.12 -9.27 22.83
N ASN A 190 6.41 -9.48 23.13
CA ASN A 190 7.39 -8.41 23.29
C ASN A 190 8.01 -7.96 21.95
N MET A 191 7.76 -8.68 20.85
CA MET A 191 8.33 -8.40 19.54
C MET A 191 7.20 -8.02 18.57
N PRO A 192 6.98 -6.74 18.27
CA PRO A 192 5.99 -6.34 17.26
C PRO A 192 6.34 -6.93 15.89
N CYS A 193 5.33 -7.44 15.17
CA CYS A 193 5.51 -7.87 13.81
C CYS A 193 5.87 -6.69 12.91
N ARG A 194 6.77 -6.93 11.96
CA ARG A 194 7.14 -5.95 10.92
C ARG A 194 6.37 -6.29 9.66
N PRO A 195 5.50 -5.42 9.15
CA PRO A 195 4.93 -5.58 7.82
C PRO A 195 6.05 -5.69 6.81
N SER A 196 5.92 -6.66 5.93
CA SER A 196 6.73 -6.73 4.74
C SER A 196 5.88 -7.18 3.57
N GLY A 197 6.27 -6.72 2.40
CA GLY A 197 5.54 -7.01 1.19
C GLY A 197 6.21 -6.35 -0.01
N GLY A 198 5.47 -6.29 -1.11
CA GLY A 198 6.01 -5.73 -2.33
C GLY A 198 5.03 -5.77 -3.47
N PHE A 199 5.46 -5.14 -4.56
CA PHE A 199 4.78 -5.12 -5.84
C PHE A 199 5.70 -5.72 -6.90
N GLY A 200 5.14 -6.48 -7.84
CA GLY A 200 5.83 -6.87 -9.05
C GLY A 200 4.97 -6.65 -10.28
N GLY A 201 5.60 -6.20 -11.36
CA GLY A 201 4.98 -5.97 -12.65
C GLY A 201 4.86 -7.26 -13.49
N ALA A 202 4.12 -7.18 -14.59
CA ALA A 202 3.89 -8.31 -15.49
C ALA A 202 5.18 -8.88 -16.13
N THR A 203 6.25 -8.09 -16.28
CA THR A 203 7.55 -8.59 -16.74
C THR A 203 8.22 -9.53 -15.75
N TYR A 204 7.89 -9.44 -14.46
CA TYR A 204 8.46 -10.28 -13.41
C TYR A 204 7.70 -11.61 -13.26
N ASN A 205 6.37 -11.60 -13.41
CA ASN A 205 5.54 -12.76 -13.11
C ASN A 205 4.32 -12.94 -14.05
N SER A 206 4.44 -12.55 -15.32
CA SER A 206 3.39 -12.61 -16.36
C SER A 206 2.10 -11.81 -16.10
N ALA A 207 1.93 -11.28 -14.88
CA ALA A 207 0.85 -10.42 -14.43
C ALA A 207 1.35 -9.53 -13.27
N CYS A 208 0.68 -8.41 -13.02
CA CYS A 208 0.96 -7.62 -11.83
C CYS A 208 0.52 -8.33 -10.56
N PHE A 209 1.26 -8.15 -9.46
CA PHE A 209 0.90 -8.74 -8.18
C PHE A 209 1.36 -7.90 -7.00
N TRP A 210 0.63 -8.05 -5.90
CA TRP A 210 1.06 -7.64 -4.57
C TRP A 210 1.36 -8.88 -3.73
N ARG A 211 2.46 -8.82 -2.98
CA ARG A 211 2.87 -9.91 -2.09
C ARG A 211 3.00 -9.39 -0.67
N TYR A 212 2.58 -10.18 0.31
CA TYR A 212 2.71 -9.84 1.73
C TYR A 212 3.10 -11.05 2.57
N THR A 213 4.03 -10.83 3.50
CA THR A 213 4.28 -11.77 4.58
C THR A 213 3.15 -11.65 5.60
N LEU A 214 2.56 -12.79 5.96
CA LEU A 214 1.50 -12.84 6.95
C LEU A 214 2.09 -12.74 8.37
N GLN A 215 1.46 -11.90 9.19
CA GLN A 215 1.82 -11.80 10.62
C GLN A 215 1.13 -12.89 11.44
N GLN A 216 0.01 -13.39 10.93
CA GLN A 216 -0.78 -14.46 11.51
C GLN A 216 -0.35 -15.82 10.94
N GLN A 217 -0.70 -16.90 11.64
CA GLN A 217 -0.28 -18.27 11.29
C GLN A 217 -1.11 -18.90 10.14
N ALA A 218 -2.20 -18.25 9.76
CA ALA A 218 -3.11 -18.73 8.74
C ALA A 218 -3.80 -17.59 8.02
N VAL A 219 -4.38 -17.92 6.88
CA VAL A 219 -5.19 -17.02 6.07
C VAL A 219 -6.54 -17.66 5.78
N ARG A 220 -7.59 -16.88 5.93
CA ARG A 220 -8.93 -17.19 5.42
C ARG A 220 -9.11 -16.49 4.08
N LEU A 221 -9.39 -17.26 3.04
CA LEU A 221 -9.59 -16.80 1.66
C LEU A 221 -11.05 -16.40 1.44
N ALA A 222 -11.32 -15.66 0.36
CA ALA A 222 -12.67 -15.17 0.03
C ALA A 222 -13.73 -16.29 -0.14
N ASN A 223 -13.33 -17.50 -0.53
CA ASN A 223 -14.21 -18.67 -0.57
C ASN A 223 -14.54 -19.27 0.82
N GLY A 224 -14.04 -18.67 1.90
CA GLY A 224 -14.22 -19.12 3.28
C GLY A 224 -13.20 -20.17 3.76
N GLN A 225 -12.39 -20.73 2.85
CA GLN A 225 -11.35 -21.71 3.20
C GLN A 225 -10.28 -21.05 4.08
N THR A 226 -9.92 -21.73 5.17
CA THR A 226 -8.79 -21.32 6.02
C THR A 226 -7.64 -22.30 5.85
N VAL A 227 -6.44 -21.78 5.56
CA VAL A 227 -5.22 -22.58 5.43
C VAL A 227 -4.08 -21.96 6.23
N GLU A 228 -3.19 -22.81 6.76
CA GLU A 228 -1.92 -22.33 7.32
C GLU A 228 -1.03 -21.80 6.20
N ALA A 229 -0.60 -20.55 6.33
CA ALA A 229 0.22 -19.85 5.35
C ALA A 229 1.10 -18.82 6.07
N ASP A 230 2.25 -18.49 5.47
CA ASP A 230 3.15 -17.42 5.90
C ASP A 230 3.29 -16.29 4.87
N GLU A 231 2.75 -16.49 3.66
CA GLU A 231 2.76 -15.49 2.59
C GLU A 231 1.45 -15.57 1.78
N ILE A 232 1.01 -14.41 1.28
CA ILE A 232 0.01 -14.32 0.22
C ILE A 232 0.53 -13.54 -0.97
N VAL A 233 0.05 -13.92 -2.15
CA VAL A 233 0.21 -13.17 -3.40
C VAL A 233 -1.18 -12.90 -3.97
N MET A 234 -1.52 -11.62 -4.13
CA MET A 234 -2.70 -11.18 -4.87
C MET A 234 -2.24 -10.84 -6.29
N GLN A 235 -2.67 -11.61 -7.27
CA GLN A 235 -2.20 -11.55 -8.64
C GLN A 235 -3.34 -11.23 -9.59
N GLU A 236 -3.12 -10.27 -10.49
CA GLU A 236 -4.07 -9.90 -11.53
C GLU A 236 -4.47 -11.10 -12.40
N GLU A 237 -5.75 -11.21 -12.72
CA GLU A 237 -6.25 -12.15 -13.73
C GLU A 237 -6.36 -11.43 -15.07
N VAL A 238 -5.34 -11.63 -15.91
CA VAL A 238 -5.30 -11.04 -17.24
C VAL A 238 -6.19 -11.85 -18.19
N SER A 239 -7.20 -11.21 -18.78
CA SER A 239 -8.08 -11.85 -19.78
C SER A 239 -7.87 -11.23 -21.16
N GLY A 240 -7.70 -12.07 -22.18
CA GLY A 240 -7.58 -11.67 -23.58
C GLY A 240 -6.13 -11.46 -24.10
N PRO A 241 -5.96 -11.29 -25.43
CA PRO A 241 -4.65 -11.12 -26.07
C PRO A 241 -4.08 -9.70 -25.92
N SER A 242 -4.41 -8.98 -24.85
CA SER A 242 -4.00 -7.59 -24.68
C SER A 242 -2.50 -7.49 -24.41
N ASN A 243 -1.83 -6.63 -25.18
CA ASN A 243 -0.49 -6.17 -24.83
C ASN A 243 -0.59 -5.46 -23.48
N TYR A 244 0.07 -6.01 -22.46
CA TYR A 244 0.10 -5.40 -21.13
C TYR A 244 0.68 -3.98 -21.24
N PRO A 245 -0.09 -2.92 -20.95
CA PRO A 245 0.34 -1.55 -21.25
C PRO A 245 1.51 -1.09 -20.36
N TYR A 246 1.73 -1.76 -19.22
CA TYR A 246 2.68 -1.34 -18.19
C TYR A 246 3.69 -2.44 -17.85
N LEU A 247 4.81 -2.48 -18.56
CA LEU A 247 5.85 -3.49 -18.35
C LEU A 247 6.79 -3.19 -17.17
N ASN A 248 6.74 -1.97 -16.65
CA ASN A 248 7.50 -1.52 -15.50
C ASN A 248 6.71 -0.47 -14.72
N PHE A 249 7.16 -0.17 -13.52
CA PHE A 249 6.69 0.93 -12.70
C PHE A 249 7.87 1.80 -12.27
N ASN A 250 7.60 3.05 -11.93
CA ASN A 250 8.62 4.03 -11.53
C ASN A 250 8.26 4.78 -10.24
N ARG A 251 7.12 4.44 -9.62
CA ARG A 251 6.71 5.03 -8.34
C ARG A 251 5.78 4.10 -7.57
N ILE A 252 5.97 4.04 -6.26
CA ILE A 252 5.02 3.48 -5.30
C ILE A 252 4.58 4.59 -4.37
N ASP A 253 3.28 4.86 -4.27
CA ASP A 253 2.73 5.64 -3.16
C ASP A 253 2.37 4.71 -2.02
N MET A 254 2.76 5.07 -0.80
CA MET A 254 2.33 4.44 0.44
C MET A 254 1.60 5.48 1.27
N GLN A 255 0.29 5.32 1.45
CA GLN A 255 -0.56 6.15 2.30
C GLN A 255 -1.02 5.34 3.51
N SER A 256 -1.13 5.99 4.67
CA SER A 256 -1.41 5.27 5.91
C SER A 256 -2.23 6.10 6.90
N THR A 257 -3.05 5.42 7.70
CA THR A 257 -3.71 6.02 8.88
C THR A 257 -2.82 5.99 10.13
N ALA A 258 -1.67 5.32 10.07
CA ALA A 258 -0.67 5.29 11.13
C ALA A 258 -0.07 6.69 11.33
N ARG A 259 0.20 7.10 12.58
CA ARG A 259 0.83 8.41 12.85
C ARG A 259 2.29 8.40 12.47
N THR A 260 2.97 7.27 12.69
CA THR A 260 4.37 7.11 12.33
C THR A 260 4.58 5.76 11.67
N THR A 261 5.22 5.80 10.50
CA THR A 261 5.73 4.60 9.82
C THR A 261 7.21 4.79 9.56
N VAL A 262 8.02 3.79 9.85
CA VAL A 262 9.43 3.75 9.49
C VAL A 262 9.65 2.63 8.50
N ILE A 263 9.99 2.96 7.25
CA ILE A 263 10.45 1.96 6.28
C ILE A 263 11.89 1.59 6.66
N THR A 264 12.11 0.33 7.03
CA THR A 264 13.38 -0.15 7.59
C THR A 264 14.21 -0.97 6.61
N GLY A 265 13.63 -1.38 5.48
CA GLY A 265 14.35 -2.10 4.44
C GLY A 265 13.60 -2.00 3.12
N GLU A 266 14.34 -1.84 2.02
CA GLU A 266 13.79 -1.79 0.67
C GLU A 266 14.74 -2.44 -0.33
N SER A 267 14.17 -2.98 -1.39
CA SER A 267 14.91 -3.52 -2.52
C SER A 267 14.11 -3.41 -3.81
N ILE A 268 14.80 -3.33 -4.94
CA ILE A 268 14.20 -3.34 -6.27
C ILE A 268 14.83 -4.40 -7.16
N VAL A 269 14.04 -4.95 -8.06
CA VAL A 269 14.50 -5.66 -9.25
C VAL A 269 14.32 -4.71 -10.44
N PRO A 270 15.39 -4.28 -11.11
CA PRO A 270 15.27 -3.41 -12.28
C PRO A 270 14.46 -4.07 -13.39
N ALA A 271 13.74 -3.27 -14.17
CA ALA A 271 13.14 -3.76 -15.40
C ALA A 271 14.24 -4.20 -16.38
N SER A 272 14.07 -5.35 -17.02
CA SER A 272 14.92 -5.74 -18.15
C SER A 272 14.77 -4.71 -19.27
N LYS A 273 15.90 -4.34 -19.89
CA LYS A 273 15.93 -3.45 -21.07
C LYS A 273 15.21 -4.08 -22.26
#